data_AF-A0A0Q5VJ48-F1
#
_entry.id   AF-A0A0Q5VJ48-F1
#
_cell.length_a   1.000
_cell.length_b   1.000
_cell.length_c   1.000
_cell.angle_alpha   90.00
_cell.angle_beta   90.00
_cell.angle_gamma   90.00
#
_symmetry.space_group_name_H-M   'P 1'
#
loop_
_entity.id
_entity.type
_entity.pdbx_description
1 polymer ?
#
loop_
_entity_poly.entity_id
_entity_poly.type
_entity_poly.pdbx_seq_one_letter_code
_entity_poly.pdbx_strand_id
1 'polypeptide(L)'
;MSDDASARLGLTYLAPGQLQKHVTLNETLTRLDALVQTCVVSRSVQAQPASPPDGALYILPQDAAGSAWSDRQVGALMRFEAGAWTVVPTADGLIVLVADEGVVLVRSAGDWGPLGARLGETQSLARLGVGTEADAANPFAAKLNKALWTALTTGEGGDGDLRLTLNKASQADVLSLLFQSDYSGRAELGLVGSDDLTLKVSPDGGAWIEALSVDRSTGRVTAPMGAGRVQTSLITTGGPFTVPAWARWIRAVCVGGGGGGGAGAAGATGTARLGGAGGGAGGLSTALWNASDIGSVLTLSIGAGGAAGASGGATSISDATGPLLGAGGGAGGPAASASGATGGAGSITGRGGGGSSTSATGGAGSSGGVQGPGAGGAGGGVDTTNTQRTGGAGGSAAALTAIVSGGAGGSGTAGGMGSAPGRTALSLGGGGGGGGGGNASGAGRSGGAGGLPGAGGGGGGAGTTSAGAGGVGGAGCVILIVGG
;
A
#
# COMPACT_ATOMS: atom_id res chain seq x y z
N MET A 1 11.85 -82.51 -9.21
CA MET A 1 11.46 -83.13 -7.94
C MET A 1 12.67 -83.13 -7.04
N SER A 2 12.67 -82.35 -5.96
CA SER A 2 13.55 -82.69 -4.84
C SER A 2 12.70 -83.56 -3.92
N ASP A 3 12.95 -84.87 -3.94
CA ASP A 3 12.26 -85.80 -3.03
C ASP A 3 12.75 -85.62 -1.57
N ASP A 4 13.74 -84.74 -1.39
CA ASP A 4 14.47 -84.50 -0.16
C ASP A 4 14.19 -83.12 0.46
N ALA A 5 13.48 -82.20 -0.21
CA ALA A 5 13.22 -80.85 0.32
C ALA A 5 12.00 -80.13 -0.27
N SER A 6 11.48 -79.14 0.47
CA SER A 6 10.37 -78.28 0.02
C SER A 6 10.74 -77.35 -1.14
N ALA A 7 9.76 -77.09 -2.01
CA ALA A 7 10.01 -76.44 -3.30
C ALA A 7 10.49 -74.98 -3.22
N ARG A 8 10.06 -74.18 -2.23
CA ARG A 8 10.39 -72.74 -2.18
C ARG A 8 11.56 -72.41 -1.28
N LEU A 9 11.56 -72.94 -0.06
CA LEU A 9 12.52 -72.63 1.02
C LEU A 9 13.56 -73.73 1.20
N GLY A 10 13.46 -74.86 0.49
CA GLY A 10 14.43 -75.96 0.59
C GLY A 10 14.44 -76.65 1.96
N LEU A 11 13.29 -76.70 2.66
CA LEU A 11 13.17 -77.37 3.95
C LEU A 11 13.31 -78.88 3.76
N THR A 12 14.32 -79.49 4.36
CA THR A 12 14.62 -80.91 4.20
C THR A 12 13.44 -81.79 4.69
N TYR A 13 13.00 -82.70 3.83
CA TYR A 13 12.00 -83.70 4.14
C TYR A 13 12.58 -84.86 4.95
N LEU A 14 11.75 -85.46 5.79
CA LEU A 14 12.12 -86.65 6.56
C LEU A 14 12.08 -87.89 5.64
N ALA A 15 13.17 -88.66 5.63
CA ALA A 15 13.27 -89.88 4.85
C ALA A 15 12.24 -90.96 5.27
N PRO A 16 11.83 -91.86 4.36
CA PRO A 16 10.86 -92.91 4.65
C PRO A 16 11.30 -93.85 5.79
N GLY A 17 10.36 -94.27 6.64
CA GLY A 17 10.63 -95.14 7.79
C GLY A 17 9.35 -95.81 8.35
N GLN A 18 9.52 -96.65 9.38
CA GLN A 18 8.41 -97.40 10.02
C GLN A 18 7.35 -96.46 10.63
N LEU A 19 6.06 -96.83 10.49
CA LEU A 19 4.86 -96.08 10.91
C LEU A 19 4.50 -94.82 10.08
N GLN A 20 5.09 -94.60 8.90
CA GLN A 20 4.69 -93.55 7.94
C GLN A 20 4.62 -92.10 8.48
N LYS A 21 5.26 -91.81 9.62
CA LYS A 21 5.27 -90.46 10.23
C LYS A 21 5.85 -89.36 9.32
N HIS A 22 6.72 -89.74 8.38
CA HIS A 22 7.30 -88.85 7.38
C HIS A 22 6.23 -88.20 6.50
N VAL A 23 5.11 -88.87 6.21
CA VAL A 23 4.05 -88.32 5.36
C VAL A 23 3.43 -87.07 6.01
N THR A 24 2.95 -87.21 7.26
CA THR A 24 2.29 -86.10 7.98
C THR A 24 3.26 -84.95 8.28
N LEU A 25 4.52 -85.26 8.59
CA LEU A 25 5.53 -84.22 8.84
C LEU A 25 5.90 -83.48 7.56
N ASN A 26 6.15 -84.20 6.46
CA ASN A 26 6.53 -83.59 5.19
C ASN A 26 5.38 -82.74 4.64
N GLU A 27 4.12 -83.19 4.74
CA GLU A 27 2.95 -82.37 4.40
C GLU A 27 2.89 -81.07 5.22
N THR A 28 3.24 -81.14 6.51
CA THR A 28 3.33 -79.95 7.37
C THR A 28 4.47 -79.02 6.92
N LEU A 29 5.62 -79.56 6.52
CA LEU A 29 6.75 -78.78 5.99
C LEU A 29 6.40 -78.14 4.65
N THR A 30 5.70 -78.83 3.76
CA THR A 30 5.18 -78.28 2.50
C THR A 30 4.19 -77.14 2.73
N ARG A 31 3.32 -77.29 3.73
CA ARG A 31 2.40 -76.21 4.12
C ARG A 31 3.15 -75.02 4.73
N LEU A 32 4.15 -75.27 5.57
CA LEU A 32 4.99 -74.23 6.18
C LEU A 32 5.78 -73.47 5.10
N ASP A 33 6.30 -74.20 4.11
CA ASP A 33 6.97 -73.67 2.93
C ASP A 33 6.09 -72.72 2.12
N ALA A 34 4.77 -72.91 2.12
CA ALA A 34 3.84 -71.98 1.49
C ALA A 34 3.63 -70.71 2.32
N LEU A 35 3.52 -70.83 3.65
CA LEU A 35 3.09 -69.75 4.55
C LEU A 35 4.23 -68.84 5.07
N VAL A 36 5.43 -69.37 5.28
CA VAL A 36 6.56 -68.59 5.81
C VAL A 36 7.13 -67.67 4.74
N GLN A 37 7.13 -66.36 4.99
CA GLN A 37 7.54 -65.36 4.00
C GLN A 37 6.77 -65.55 2.68
N THR A 38 5.44 -65.66 2.77
CA THR A 38 4.59 -65.96 1.61
C THR A 38 4.82 -64.94 0.50
N CYS A 39 5.27 -65.44 -0.66
CA CYS A 39 5.45 -64.67 -1.87
C CYS A 39 4.65 -65.35 -2.98
N VAL A 40 3.69 -64.62 -3.57
CA VAL A 40 2.85 -65.12 -4.66
C VAL A 40 3.34 -64.52 -5.97
N VAL A 41 3.30 -65.32 -7.02
CA VAL A 41 3.70 -64.90 -8.37
C VAL A 41 2.79 -63.79 -8.87
N SER A 42 1.47 -63.98 -8.71
CA SER A 42 0.46 -63.01 -9.11
C SER A 42 -0.84 -63.24 -8.36
N ARG A 43 -1.68 -62.21 -8.33
CA ARG A 43 -3.09 -62.29 -7.93
C ARG A 43 -4.08 -61.93 -9.05
N SER A 44 -3.58 -61.60 -10.24
CA SER A 44 -4.37 -61.07 -11.36
C SER A 44 -4.41 -62.02 -12.57
N VAL A 45 -3.57 -63.05 -12.59
CA VAL A 45 -3.61 -64.11 -13.61
C VAL A 45 -4.94 -64.84 -13.53
N GLN A 46 -5.76 -64.72 -14.58
CA GLN A 46 -7.08 -65.36 -14.64
C GLN A 46 -7.01 -66.81 -15.11
N ALA A 47 -6.20 -67.09 -16.13
CA ALA A 47 -6.04 -68.44 -16.65
C ALA A 47 -4.98 -69.21 -15.86
N GLN A 48 -5.36 -70.37 -15.32
CA GLN A 48 -4.45 -71.30 -14.66
C GLN A 48 -3.22 -71.58 -15.53
N PRO A 49 -1.99 -71.30 -15.05
CA PRO A 49 -0.79 -71.59 -15.83
C PRO A 49 -0.64 -73.10 -16.05
N ALA A 50 -0.28 -73.49 -17.27
CA ALA A 50 -0.15 -74.90 -17.66
C ALA A 50 1.05 -75.60 -16.98
N SER A 51 2.16 -74.87 -16.80
CA SER A 51 3.41 -75.39 -16.21
C SER A 51 4.10 -74.33 -15.33
N PRO A 52 3.52 -73.96 -14.16
CA PRO A 52 4.24 -73.13 -13.20
C PRO A 52 5.45 -73.88 -12.62
N PRO A 53 6.46 -73.15 -12.10
CA PRO A 53 7.51 -73.77 -11.28
C PRO A 53 6.92 -74.44 -10.03
N ASP A 54 7.57 -75.51 -9.55
CA ASP A 54 7.22 -76.12 -8.26
C ASP A 54 7.33 -75.07 -7.12
N GLY A 55 6.36 -75.07 -6.22
CA GLY A 55 6.25 -74.13 -5.11
C GLY A 55 5.64 -72.77 -5.49
N ALA A 56 5.27 -72.56 -6.76
CA ALA A 56 4.62 -71.33 -7.19
C ALA A 56 3.28 -71.14 -6.47
N LEU A 57 3.06 -69.93 -5.96
CA LEU A 57 1.83 -69.53 -5.31
C LEU A 57 1.08 -68.48 -6.12
N TYR A 58 -0.24 -68.57 -6.14
CA TYR A 58 -1.14 -67.59 -6.76
C TYR A 58 -2.30 -67.28 -5.84
N ILE A 59 -2.75 -66.03 -5.83
CA ILE A 59 -4.05 -65.68 -5.26
C ILE A 59 -5.05 -65.66 -6.41
N LEU A 60 -6.18 -66.35 -6.28
CA LEU A 60 -7.15 -66.38 -7.37
C LEU A 60 -7.84 -65.02 -7.56
N PRO A 61 -7.81 -64.43 -8.76
CA PRO A 61 -8.63 -63.27 -9.08
C PRO A 61 -10.09 -63.67 -9.22
N GLN A 62 -10.95 -62.66 -9.40
CA GLN A 62 -12.29 -62.87 -9.90
C GLN A 62 -12.23 -63.54 -11.29
N ASP A 63 -13.16 -64.46 -11.54
CA ASP A 63 -13.28 -65.21 -12.80
C ASP A 63 -12.06 -66.08 -13.16
N ALA A 64 -11.31 -66.56 -12.15
CA ALA A 64 -10.23 -67.51 -12.35
C ALA A 64 -10.72 -68.79 -13.08
N ALA A 65 -10.02 -69.15 -14.16
CA ALA A 65 -10.41 -70.22 -15.07
C ALA A 65 -9.32 -71.30 -15.16
N GLY A 66 -9.75 -72.57 -15.20
CA GLY A 66 -8.86 -73.73 -15.31
C GLY A 66 -9.36 -74.89 -14.48
N SER A 67 -8.95 -76.11 -14.84
CA SER A 67 -9.47 -77.34 -14.24
C SER A 67 -9.29 -77.42 -12.72
N ALA A 68 -8.25 -76.79 -12.16
CA ALA A 68 -7.99 -76.77 -10.73
C ALA A 68 -8.40 -75.47 -10.03
N TRP A 69 -8.64 -74.40 -10.80
CA TRP A 69 -8.93 -73.06 -10.28
C TRP A 69 -10.42 -72.74 -10.28
N SER A 70 -11.19 -73.23 -11.25
CA SER A 70 -12.59 -72.85 -11.46
C SER A 70 -13.55 -73.22 -10.32
N ASP A 71 -13.24 -74.26 -9.53
CA ASP A 71 -14.06 -74.67 -8.38
C ASP A 71 -13.62 -74.02 -7.05
N ARG A 72 -12.71 -73.04 -7.11
CA ARG A 72 -12.12 -72.39 -5.93
C ARG A 72 -12.64 -70.97 -5.77
N GLN A 73 -12.75 -70.55 -4.52
CA GLN A 73 -13.22 -69.20 -4.20
C GLN A 73 -12.19 -68.15 -4.62
N VAL A 74 -12.69 -66.98 -5.04
CA VAL A 74 -11.86 -65.79 -5.22
C VAL A 74 -11.03 -65.51 -3.96
N GLY A 75 -9.77 -65.10 -4.13
CA GLY A 75 -8.87 -64.86 -3.02
C GLY A 75 -8.24 -66.13 -2.40
N ALA A 76 -8.58 -67.34 -2.87
CA ALA A 76 -7.90 -68.55 -2.43
C ALA A 76 -6.41 -68.54 -2.79
N LEU A 77 -5.55 -68.98 -1.86
CA LEU A 77 -4.13 -69.17 -2.10
C LEU A 77 -3.90 -70.56 -2.72
N MET A 78 -3.49 -70.59 -3.97
CA MET A 78 -3.22 -71.80 -4.73
C MET A 78 -1.72 -72.06 -4.79
N ARG A 79 -1.31 -73.30 -4.53
CA ARG A 79 0.07 -73.77 -4.67
C ARG A 79 0.15 -74.81 -5.77
N PHE A 80 1.14 -74.68 -6.64
CA PHE A 80 1.52 -75.71 -7.59
C PHE A 80 2.74 -76.47 -7.10
N GLU A 81 2.66 -77.80 -6.99
CA GLU A 81 3.79 -78.64 -6.64
C GLU A 81 3.56 -80.07 -7.15
N ALA A 82 4.61 -80.69 -7.66
CA ALA A 82 4.59 -82.08 -8.14
C ALA A 82 3.48 -82.35 -9.17
N GLY A 83 3.22 -81.37 -10.06
CA GLY A 83 2.20 -81.48 -11.11
C GLY A 83 0.76 -81.26 -10.65
N ALA A 84 0.53 -80.97 -9.37
CA ALA A 84 -0.80 -80.79 -8.80
C ALA A 84 -0.99 -79.39 -8.21
N TRP A 85 -2.25 -78.93 -8.23
CA TRP A 85 -2.68 -77.70 -7.58
C TRP A 85 -3.36 -78.02 -6.26
N THR A 86 -2.91 -77.35 -5.19
CA THR A 86 -3.47 -77.49 -3.85
C THR A 86 -3.88 -76.14 -3.30
N VAL A 87 -4.96 -76.10 -2.52
CA VAL A 87 -5.38 -74.90 -1.80
C VAL A 87 -4.58 -74.86 -0.51
N VAL A 88 -3.92 -73.74 -0.23
CA VAL A 88 -3.25 -73.50 1.05
C VAL A 88 -4.24 -72.77 1.96
N PRO A 89 -4.64 -73.36 3.11
CA PRO A 89 -5.50 -72.68 4.07
C PRO A 89 -4.77 -71.47 4.65
N THR A 90 -5.46 -70.34 4.64
CA THR A 90 -4.87 -69.04 4.88
C THR A 90 -5.69 -68.34 5.97
N ALA A 91 -5.05 -67.97 7.09
CA ALA A 91 -5.72 -67.36 8.23
C ALA A 91 -5.75 -65.83 8.09
N ASP A 92 -6.72 -65.19 8.77
CA ASP A 92 -6.69 -63.74 8.95
C ASP A 92 -5.39 -63.32 9.65
N GLY A 93 -4.81 -62.20 9.20
CA GLY A 93 -3.50 -61.70 9.62
C GLY A 93 -2.32 -62.18 8.78
N LEU A 94 -2.52 -63.13 7.84
CA LEU A 94 -1.45 -63.56 6.94
C LEU A 94 -1.00 -62.40 6.04
N ILE A 95 0.32 -62.19 5.97
CA ILE A 95 0.97 -61.18 5.13
C ILE A 95 1.58 -61.85 3.90
N VAL A 96 1.31 -61.30 2.72
CA VAL A 96 1.78 -61.82 1.44
C VAL A 96 2.42 -60.71 0.61
N LEU A 97 3.60 -60.98 0.04
CA LEU A 97 4.17 -60.17 -1.03
C LEU A 97 3.64 -60.68 -2.39
N VAL A 98 3.07 -59.78 -3.18
CA VAL A 98 2.67 -60.06 -4.56
C VAL A 98 3.80 -59.62 -5.47
N ALA A 99 4.51 -60.58 -6.07
CA ALA A 99 5.80 -60.36 -6.71
C ALA A 99 5.73 -59.48 -7.96
N ASP A 100 4.72 -59.66 -8.81
CA ASP A 100 4.55 -58.90 -10.05
C ASP A 100 4.09 -57.44 -9.82
N GLU A 101 3.35 -57.18 -8.73
CA GLU A 101 2.89 -55.84 -8.34
C GLU A 101 3.84 -55.11 -7.37
N GLY A 102 4.70 -55.83 -6.64
CA GLY A 102 5.56 -55.25 -5.60
C GLY A 102 4.78 -54.75 -4.37
N VAL A 103 3.58 -55.28 -4.10
CA VAL A 103 2.70 -54.85 -3.01
C VAL A 103 2.57 -55.90 -1.91
N VAL A 104 2.38 -55.42 -0.68
CA VAL A 104 2.12 -56.27 0.48
C VAL A 104 0.63 -56.27 0.80
N LEU A 105 0.04 -57.46 0.85
CA LEU A 105 -1.36 -57.69 1.21
C LEU A 105 -1.47 -58.38 2.57
N VAL A 106 -2.56 -58.11 3.28
CA VAL A 106 -2.93 -58.75 4.54
C VAL A 106 -4.31 -59.36 4.40
N ARG A 107 -4.46 -60.62 4.79
CA ARG A 107 -5.76 -61.29 4.82
C ARG A 107 -6.60 -60.84 6.02
N SER A 108 -7.87 -60.51 5.83
CA SER A 108 -8.80 -60.23 6.92
C SER A 108 -10.26 -60.35 6.46
N ALA A 109 -11.10 -60.96 7.31
CA ALA A 109 -12.50 -61.26 7.04
C ALA A 109 -12.72 -62.03 5.73
N GLY A 110 -11.76 -62.89 5.36
CA GLY A 110 -11.81 -63.69 4.12
C GLY A 110 -11.15 -63.03 2.89
N ASP A 111 -10.93 -61.70 2.91
CA ASP A 111 -10.43 -60.90 1.78
C ASP A 111 -8.97 -60.46 1.92
N TRP A 112 -8.36 -60.07 0.80
CA TRP A 112 -7.00 -59.50 0.74
C TRP A 112 -7.03 -57.98 0.57
N GLY A 113 -6.44 -57.24 1.50
CA GLY A 113 -6.31 -55.79 1.43
C GLY A 113 -4.86 -55.32 1.52
N PRO A 114 -4.50 -54.13 0.97
CA PRO A 114 -3.15 -53.60 1.09
C PRO A 114 -2.80 -53.31 2.55
N LEU A 115 -1.55 -53.58 2.94
CA LEU A 115 -1.06 -53.34 4.31
C LEU A 115 -1.36 -51.91 4.79
N GLY A 116 -1.21 -50.91 3.91
CA GLY A 116 -1.51 -49.50 4.24
C GLY A 116 -2.95 -49.25 4.70
N ALA A 117 -3.94 -49.93 4.11
CA ALA A 117 -5.34 -49.82 4.53
C ALA A 117 -5.59 -50.47 5.90
N ARG A 118 -4.69 -51.36 6.35
CA ARG A 118 -4.76 -52.01 7.66
C ARG A 118 -3.98 -51.28 8.74
N LEU A 119 -3.03 -50.43 8.38
CA LEU A 119 -2.29 -49.62 9.36
C LEU A 119 -3.21 -48.61 10.05
N GLY A 120 -4.30 -48.18 9.41
CA GLY A 120 -5.39 -47.39 9.98
C GLY A 120 -4.98 -45.97 10.36
N GLU A 121 -4.02 -45.85 11.28
CA GLU A 121 -3.52 -44.61 11.86
C GLU A 121 -2.01 -44.71 12.08
N THR A 122 -1.24 -43.82 11.45
CA THR A 122 0.16 -43.58 11.79
C THR A 122 0.24 -42.42 12.78
N GLN A 123 0.33 -42.74 14.07
CA GLN A 123 0.37 -41.73 15.13
C GLN A 123 1.76 -41.59 15.74
N SER A 124 2.03 -40.42 16.35
CA SER A 124 3.27 -40.14 17.09
C SER A 124 4.56 -40.37 16.29
N LEU A 125 4.51 -40.13 14.98
CA LEU A 125 5.71 -40.15 14.14
C LEU A 125 6.65 -39.03 14.56
N ALA A 126 7.86 -39.40 14.99
CA ALA A 126 8.88 -38.42 15.36
C ALA A 126 9.40 -37.61 14.16
N ARG A 127 9.39 -38.21 12.96
CA ARG A 127 9.80 -37.57 11.71
C ARG A 127 8.99 -38.09 10.53
N LEU A 128 8.70 -37.23 9.55
CA LEU A 128 8.05 -37.56 8.29
C LEU A 128 8.66 -36.76 7.15
N GLY A 129 9.37 -37.47 6.26
CA GLY A 129 9.98 -36.91 5.05
C GLY A 129 9.22 -37.34 3.79
N VAL A 130 8.88 -36.38 2.93
CA VAL A 130 8.22 -36.64 1.63
C VAL A 130 9.13 -36.14 0.49
N GLY A 131 9.73 -37.06 -0.25
CA GLY A 131 10.69 -36.72 -1.32
C GLY A 131 12.03 -36.15 -0.82
N THR A 132 12.25 -36.15 0.51
CA THR A 132 13.48 -35.70 1.17
C THR A 132 13.57 -36.32 2.56
N GLU A 133 14.75 -36.26 3.18
CA GLU A 133 14.98 -36.74 4.54
C GLU A 133 14.52 -35.69 5.56
N ALA A 134 13.74 -36.11 6.56
CA ALA A 134 13.39 -35.26 7.69
C ALA A 134 14.44 -35.42 8.80
N ASP A 135 14.83 -34.32 9.43
CA ASP A 135 15.87 -34.27 10.46
C ASP A 135 15.32 -33.72 11.80
N ALA A 136 16.21 -33.46 12.76
CA ALA A 136 15.80 -32.93 14.06
C ALA A 136 15.36 -31.46 14.00
N ALA A 137 15.85 -30.69 13.03
CA ALA A 137 15.47 -29.29 12.83
C ALA A 137 14.17 -29.15 12.02
N ASN A 138 13.92 -30.09 11.10
CA ASN A 138 12.74 -30.18 10.27
C ASN A 138 12.08 -31.58 10.42
N PRO A 139 11.37 -31.85 11.53
CA PRO A 139 10.72 -33.14 11.76
C PRO A 139 9.67 -33.48 10.71
N PHE A 140 9.07 -32.48 10.07
CA PHE A 140 8.29 -32.64 8.85
C PHE A 140 9.01 -31.91 7.71
N ALA A 141 9.40 -32.63 6.67
CA ALA A 141 10.10 -32.07 5.52
C ALA A 141 9.51 -32.61 4.22
N ALA A 142 9.31 -31.73 3.24
CA ALA A 142 8.74 -32.10 1.96
C ALA A 142 9.45 -31.39 0.80
N LYS A 143 9.95 -32.16 -0.18
CA LYS A 143 10.55 -31.64 -1.42
C LYS A 143 9.62 -31.92 -2.59
N LEU A 144 8.78 -30.94 -2.91
CA LEU A 144 7.62 -31.08 -3.80
C LEU A 144 7.49 -29.85 -4.72
N ASN A 145 6.78 -30.01 -5.85
CA ASN A 145 6.41 -28.88 -6.72
C ASN A 145 5.12 -28.18 -6.25
N LYS A 146 4.18 -28.93 -5.65
CA LYS A 146 2.88 -28.45 -5.16
C LYS A 146 2.48 -29.26 -3.93
N ALA A 147 1.75 -28.64 -3.02
CA ALA A 147 1.06 -29.30 -1.93
C ALA A 147 -0.38 -28.78 -1.91
N LEU A 148 -1.33 -29.71 -1.86
CA LEU A 148 -2.75 -29.41 -1.75
C LEU A 148 -3.22 -29.87 -0.37
N TRP A 149 -3.78 -28.93 0.38
CA TRP A 149 -4.57 -29.21 1.56
C TRP A 149 -6.01 -28.93 1.17
N THR A 150 -6.88 -29.92 1.37
CA THR A 150 -8.30 -29.81 1.08
C THR A 150 -9.10 -30.24 2.30
N ALA A 151 -10.24 -29.60 2.51
CA ALA A 151 -11.16 -30.01 3.56
C ALA A 151 -11.73 -31.39 3.24
N LEU A 152 -12.04 -32.16 4.28
CA LEU A 152 -12.87 -33.35 4.17
C LEU A 152 -14.33 -32.90 4.04
N THR A 153 -15.00 -33.29 2.96
CA THR A 153 -16.38 -32.83 2.73
C THR A 153 -17.36 -33.53 3.66
N THR A 154 -18.57 -32.96 3.80
CA THR A 154 -19.65 -33.59 4.58
C THR A 154 -20.04 -34.97 4.05
N GLY A 155 -19.99 -35.17 2.73
CA GLY A 155 -20.24 -36.47 2.10
C GLY A 155 -19.16 -37.52 2.39
N GLU A 156 -17.97 -37.09 2.79
CA GLU A 156 -16.83 -37.93 3.17
C GLU A 156 -16.67 -38.02 4.70
N GLY A 157 -17.64 -37.50 5.47
CA GLY A 157 -17.64 -37.55 6.93
C GLY A 157 -16.92 -36.39 7.63
N GLY A 158 -16.54 -35.34 6.91
CA GLY A 158 -15.97 -34.10 7.46
C GLY A 158 -17.00 -32.99 7.68
N ASP A 159 -16.53 -31.79 7.98
CA ASP A 159 -17.35 -30.57 8.14
C ASP A 159 -17.23 -29.61 6.95
N GLY A 160 -16.36 -29.91 5.97
CA GLY A 160 -16.10 -29.07 4.81
C GLY A 160 -15.17 -27.89 5.07
N ASP A 161 -14.70 -27.69 6.31
CA ASP A 161 -13.77 -26.62 6.65
C ASP A 161 -12.32 -27.12 6.64
N LEU A 162 -11.40 -26.27 6.21
CA LEU A 162 -9.97 -26.49 6.33
C LEU A 162 -9.34 -25.40 7.19
N ARG A 163 -8.64 -25.79 8.25
CA ARG A 163 -7.92 -24.87 9.15
C ARG A 163 -6.49 -25.36 9.34
N LEU A 164 -5.53 -24.44 9.19
CA LEU A 164 -4.16 -24.66 9.62
C LEU A 164 -3.96 -23.94 10.95
N THR A 165 -4.05 -24.69 12.05
CA THR A 165 -3.85 -24.14 13.40
C THR A 165 -2.37 -24.23 13.76
N LEU A 166 -1.75 -23.07 13.98
CA LEU A 166 -0.36 -22.95 14.41
C LEU A 166 -0.35 -22.37 15.83
N ASN A 167 0.57 -22.82 16.68
CA ASN A 167 0.67 -22.37 18.06
C ASN A 167 2.13 -22.13 18.47
N LYS A 168 2.37 -21.04 19.21
CA LYS A 168 3.66 -20.77 19.87
C LYS A 168 3.52 -20.84 21.39
N ALA A 169 4.62 -21.09 22.09
CA ALA A 169 4.61 -21.33 23.53
C ALA A 169 4.34 -20.05 24.34
N SER A 170 4.89 -18.92 23.89
CA SER A 170 4.74 -17.63 24.54
C SER A 170 4.65 -16.48 23.54
N GLN A 171 4.31 -15.30 24.04
CA GLN A 171 4.21 -14.08 23.23
C GLN A 171 5.54 -13.70 22.56
N ALA A 172 6.67 -13.90 23.25
CA ALA A 172 8.00 -13.52 22.75
C ALA A 172 8.52 -14.47 21.65
N ASP A 173 7.88 -15.62 21.45
CA ASP A 173 8.28 -16.58 20.42
C ASP A 173 7.80 -16.16 19.03
N VAL A 174 8.29 -16.90 18.03
CA VAL A 174 7.95 -16.71 16.62
C VAL A 174 7.00 -17.80 16.16
N LEU A 175 5.88 -17.39 15.58
CA LEU A 175 5.01 -18.23 14.77
C LEU A 175 4.84 -17.54 13.43
N SER A 176 5.33 -18.13 12.35
CA SER A 176 5.32 -17.47 11.05
C SER A 176 5.27 -18.43 9.87
N LEU A 177 4.86 -17.87 8.73
CA LEU A 177 5.15 -18.39 7.40
C LEU A 177 6.35 -17.64 6.86
N LEU A 178 7.46 -18.36 6.65
CA LEU A 178 8.69 -17.82 6.10
C LEU A 178 8.78 -18.11 4.60
N PHE A 179 8.88 -17.06 3.80
CA PHE A 179 9.06 -17.14 2.36
C PHE A 179 10.54 -16.95 2.01
N GLN A 180 11.10 -17.89 1.25
CA GLN A 180 12.54 -17.94 0.97
C GLN A 180 12.85 -18.06 -0.53
N SER A 181 14.07 -17.67 -0.90
CA SER A 181 14.69 -17.97 -2.19
C SER A 181 16.11 -18.44 -1.95
N ASP A 182 16.50 -19.57 -2.52
CA ASP A 182 17.81 -20.22 -2.29
C ASP A 182 18.16 -20.31 -0.79
N TYR A 183 17.21 -20.75 0.02
CA TYR A 183 17.34 -20.90 1.48
C TYR A 183 17.60 -19.59 2.24
N SER A 184 17.40 -18.43 1.61
CA SER A 184 17.52 -17.10 2.22
C SER A 184 16.14 -16.45 2.39
N GLY A 185 15.84 -15.94 3.59
CA GLY A 185 14.56 -15.31 3.92
C GLY A 185 14.29 -14.04 3.09
N ARG A 186 13.06 -13.86 2.61
CA ARG A 186 12.63 -12.69 1.84
C ARG A 186 11.43 -11.99 2.46
N ALA A 187 10.48 -12.76 2.99
CA ALA A 187 9.34 -12.25 3.71
C ALA A 187 8.93 -13.19 4.83
N GLU A 188 8.37 -12.64 5.89
CA GLU A 188 7.89 -13.39 7.04
C GLU A 188 6.55 -12.82 7.51
N LEU A 189 5.52 -13.65 7.55
CA LEU A 189 4.17 -13.28 7.98
C LEU A 189 3.76 -14.09 9.22
N GLY A 190 3.41 -13.44 10.32
CA GLY A 190 2.90 -14.13 11.50
C GLY A 190 2.97 -13.35 12.82
N LEU A 191 2.97 -14.06 13.94
CA LEU A 191 3.09 -13.55 15.30
C LEU A 191 4.57 -13.59 15.73
N VAL A 192 5.35 -12.61 15.27
CA VAL A 192 6.83 -12.65 15.31
C VAL A 192 7.38 -11.82 16.48
N GLY A 193 7.64 -12.48 17.61
CA GLY A 193 8.17 -11.80 18.81
C GLY A 193 7.13 -10.98 19.58
N SER A 194 5.86 -11.06 19.17
CA SER A 194 4.70 -10.46 19.82
C SER A 194 3.43 -11.22 19.39
N ASP A 195 2.28 -10.91 19.98
CA ASP A 195 0.97 -11.47 19.55
C ASP A 195 0.27 -10.59 18.51
N ASP A 196 0.96 -9.59 17.96
CA ASP A 196 0.46 -8.77 16.87
C ASP A 196 0.79 -9.42 15.53
N LEU A 197 -0.17 -9.40 14.59
CA LEU A 197 0.07 -9.91 13.25
C LEU A 197 1.04 -8.97 12.54
N THR A 198 2.17 -9.49 12.10
CA THR A 198 3.26 -8.72 11.50
C THR A 198 3.68 -9.30 10.16
N LEU A 199 3.99 -8.41 9.20
CA LEU A 199 4.69 -8.74 7.96
C LEU A 199 6.05 -8.05 7.95
N LYS A 200 7.12 -8.86 7.88
CA LYS A 200 8.50 -8.38 7.72
C LYS A 200 9.04 -8.78 6.34
N VAL A 201 9.92 -7.95 5.79
CA VAL A 201 10.65 -8.24 4.53
C VAL A 201 12.15 -8.11 4.75
N SER A 202 12.93 -8.84 3.95
CA SER A 202 14.38 -8.84 4.05
C SER A 202 15.05 -8.85 2.67
N PRO A 203 16.07 -8.00 2.43
CA PRO A 203 16.84 -8.04 1.20
C PRO A 203 17.83 -9.22 1.15
N ASP A 204 18.25 -9.75 2.30
CA ASP A 204 19.39 -10.69 2.41
C ASP A 204 19.13 -11.91 3.31
N GLY A 205 17.97 -11.97 3.97
CA GLY A 205 17.59 -13.00 4.94
C GLY A 205 18.11 -12.77 6.36
N GLY A 206 18.91 -11.72 6.58
CA GLY A 206 19.46 -11.35 7.89
C GLY A 206 18.89 -10.03 8.42
N ALA A 207 18.86 -8.98 7.61
CA ALA A 207 18.28 -7.69 7.95
C ALA A 207 16.78 -7.69 7.69
N TRP A 208 15.98 -7.48 8.73
CA TRP A 208 14.51 -7.51 8.63
C TRP A 208 13.90 -6.12 8.83
N ILE A 209 12.94 -5.80 7.96
CA ILE A 209 12.19 -4.54 7.97
C ILE A 209 10.72 -4.87 8.21
N GLU A 210 10.13 -4.27 9.24
CA GLU A 210 8.69 -4.37 9.48
C GLU A 210 7.92 -3.50 8.48
N ALA A 211 7.20 -4.16 7.57
CA ALA A 211 6.41 -3.49 6.55
C ALA A 211 5.00 -3.15 7.07
N LEU A 212 4.42 -4.03 7.88
CA LEU A 212 3.06 -3.91 8.40
C LEU A 212 2.94 -4.62 9.75
N SER A 213 2.19 -4.03 10.67
CA SER A 213 1.73 -4.67 11.91
C SER A 213 0.27 -4.34 12.19
N VAL A 214 -0.43 -5.26 12.85
CA VAL A 214 -1.82 -5.08 13.30
C VAL A 214 -1.87 -5.23 14.81
N ASP A 215 -2.21 -4.15 15.51
CA ASP A 215 -2.38 -4.15 16.96
C ASP A 215 -3.55 -5.08 17.33
N ARG A 216 -3.27 -6.13 18.09
CA ARG A 216 -4.25 -7.17 18.44
C ARG A 216 -5.42 -6.66 19.30
N SER A 217 -5.26 -5.53 19.98
CA SER A 217 -6.27 -4.99 20.92
C SER A 217 -7.24 -4.02 20.26
N THR A 218 -6.78 -3.29 19.24
CA THR A 218 -7.53 -2.22 18.56
C THR A 218 -7.84 -2.54 17.11
N GLY A 219 -7.19 -3.53 16.50
CA GLY A 219 -7.27 -3.83 15.08
C GLY A 219 -6.63 -2.78 14.18
N ARG A 220 -5.84 -1.84 14.74
CA ARG A 220 -5.20 -0.77 13.97
C ARG A 220 -4.02 -1.32 13.19
N VAL A 221 -4.00 -1.01 11.90
CA VAL A 221 -2.90 -1.35 11.00
C VAL A 221 -1.87 -0.22 11.01
N THR A 222 -0.62 -0.57 11.28
CA THR A 222 0.54 0.32 11.20
C THR A 222 1.42 -0.11 10.04
N ALA A 223 1.90 0.85 9.25
CA ALA A 223 2.94 0.63 8.23
C ALA A 223 4.13 1.52 8.60
N PRO A 224 5.08 1.03 9.41
CA PRO A 224 6.17 1.84 9.97
C PRO A 224 7.03 2.52 8.89
N MET A 225 7.14 1.86 7.73
CA MET A 225 7.87 2.36 6.56
C MET A 225 7.01 3.20 5.59
N GLY A 226 5.76 3.50 5.97
CA GLY A 226 4.80 4.34 5.24
C GLY A 226 3.80 3.55 4.37
N ALA A 227 2.52 3.89 4.48
CA ALA A 227 1.44 3.39 3.60
C ALA A 227 0.73 4.51 2.80
N GLY A 228 0.93 5.79 3.16
CA GLY A 228 0.30 6.93 2.48
C GLY A 228 1.27 7.65 1.57
N ARG A 229 0.93 7.80 0.28
CA ARG A 229 1.67 8.67 -0.63
C ARG A 229 1.07 10.06 -0.57
N VAL A 230 1.84 11.06 -0.17
CA VAL A 230 1.42 12.47 -0.23
C VAL A 230 2.33 13.22 -1.20
N GLN A 231 1.73 13.90 -2.16
CA GLN A 231 2.43 14.81 -3.06
C GLN A 231 1.86 16.21 -2.92
N THR A 232 2.73 17.20 -2.66
CA THR A 232 2.36 18.62 -2.65
C THR A 232 2.96 19.31 -3.87
N SER A 233 2.13 19.99 -4.66
CA SER A 233 2.54 20.74 -5.84
C SER A 233 2.13 22.20 -5.69
N LEU A 234 3.09 23.13 -5.79
CA LEU A 234 2.83 24.56 -5.93
C LEU A 234 2.78 24.92 -7.41
N ILE A 235 1.69 25.53 -7.83
CA ILE A 235 1.40 25.83 -9.24
C ILE A 235 1.24 27.33 -9.39
N THR A 236 2.18 27.95 -10.09
CA THR A 236 2.27 29.39 -10.35
C THR A 236 2.01 29.77 -11.81
N THR A 237 1.81 28.76 -12.66
CA THR A 237 1.46 28.93 -14.07
C THR A 237 0.26 28.04 -14.37
N GLY A 238 -0.74 28.60 -15.05
CA GLY A 238 -1.95 27.85 -15.41
C GLY A 238 -1.65 26.72 -16.40
N GLY A 239 -2.57 25.77 -16.48
CA GLY A 239 -2.43 24.61 -17.35
C GLY A 239 -3.17 23.38 -16.84
N PRO A 240 -3.10 22.27 -17.58
CA PRO A 240 -3.68 21.01 -17.15
C PRO A 240 -2.87 20.40 -16.00
N PHE A 241 -3.57 19.78 -15.05
CA PHE A 241 -3.01 18.94 -14.01
C PHE A 241 -3.68 17.57 -14.05
N THR A 242 -2.91 16.53 -14.35
CA THR A 242 -3.40 15.14 -14.34
C THR A 242 -3.42 14.62 -12.92
N VAL A 243 -4.60 14.22 -12.44
CA VAL A 243 -4.76 13.57 -11.14
C VAL A 243 -4.06 12.20 -11.20
N PRO A 244 -3.09 11.92 -10.30
CA PRO A 244 -2.42 10.63 -10.31
C PRO A 244 -3.40 9.47 -10.08
N ALA A 245 -3.21 8.34 -10.78
CA ALA A 245 -4.10 7.19 -10.67
C ALA A 245 -4.20 6.57 -9.26
N TRP A 246 -3.21 6.81 -8.40
CA TRP A 246 -3.21 6.36 -7.00
C TRP A 246 -3.96 7.30 -6.06
N ALA A 247 -4.33 8.50 -6.49
CA ALA A 247 -4.99 9.49 -5.65
C ALA A 247 -6.33 8.97 -5.12
N ARG A 248 -6.55 9.15 -3.82
CA ARG A 248 -7.84 8.88 -3.15
C ARG A 248 -8.54 10.17 -2.77
N TRP A 249 -7.78 11.20 -2.42
CA TRP A 249 -8.30 12.52 -2.11
C TRP A 249 -7.35 13.61 -2.60
N ILE A 250 -7.90 14.79 -2.86
CA ILE A 250 -7.15 15.98 -3.23
C ILE A 250 -7.63 17.14 -2.37
N ARG A 251 -6.70 17.76 -1.64
CA ARG A 251 -6.90 19.07 -1.03
C ARG A 251 -6.32 20.13 -1.94
N ALA A 252 -7.12 21.13 -2.28
CA ALA A 252 -6.70 22.28 -3.07
C ALA A 252 -6.79 23.57 -2.26
N VAL A 253 -5.84 24.46 -2.49
CA VAL A 253 -5.85 25.85 -2.02
C VAL A 253 -5.65 26.76 -3.22
N CYS A 254 -6.58 27.70 -3.42
CA CYS A 254 -6.47 28.77 -4.41
C CYS A 254 -6.21 30.10 -3.70
N VAL A 255 -5.24 30.85 -4.21
CA VAL A 255 -4.96 32.24 -3.80
C VAL A 255 -5.14 33.13 -5.02
N GLY A 256 -6.02 34.13 -4.94
CA GLY A 256 -6.23 35.11 -6.01
C GLY A 256 -5.05 36.06 -6.16
N GLY A 257 -4.93 36.73 -7.31
CA GLY A 257 -3.94 37.79 -7.49
C GLY A 257 -4.27 39.01 -6.61
N GLY A 258 -3.25 39.66 -6.05
CA GLY A 258 -3.42 40.93 -5.34
C GLY A 258 -3.69 42.08 -6.32
N GLY A 259 -4.45 43.08 -5.89
CA GLY A 259 -4.63 44.31 -6.65
C GLY A 259 -3.38 45.18 -6.60
N GLY A 260 -3.13 45.94 -7.67
CA GLY A 260 -2.06 46.94 -7.67
C GLY A 260 -2.48 48.20 -6.90
N GLY A 261 -1.51 48.90 -6.32
CA GLY A 261 -1.76 50.15 -5.61
C GLY A 261 -2.15 51.28 -6.56
N GLY A 262 -2.89 52.26 -6.06
CA GLY A 262 -3.28 53.45 -6.82
C GLY A 262 -2.12 54.42 -7.01
N ALA A 263 -2.21 55.28 -8.02
CA ALA A 263 -1.28 56.39 -8.19
C ALA A 263 -1.58 57.52 -7.18
N GLY A 264 -0.56 58.29 -6.80
CA GLY A 264 -0.75 59.52 -6.02
C GLY A 264 -1.36 60.67 -6.83
N ALA A 265 -1.56 61.82 -6.19
CA ALA A 265 -1.89 63.07 -6.85
C ALA A 265 -0.62 63.89 -7.18
N ALA A 266 -0.69 64.66 -8.26
CA ALA A 266 0.30 65.70 -8.58
C ALA A 266 -0.39 67.06 -8.62
N GLY A 267 0.30 68.10 -8.16
CA GLY A 267 -0.25 69.45 -8.15
C GLY A 267 0.71 70.47 -7.57
N ALA A 268 0.40 71.75 -7.79
CA ALA A 268 1.25 72.85 -7.37
C ALA A 268 1.47 72.91 -5.85
N THR A 269 2.61 73.46 -5.42
CA THR A 269 2.90 73.78 -4.01
C THR A 269 1.73 74.52 -3.36
N GLY A 270 1.41 74.18 -2.11
CA GLY A 270 0.28 74.79 -1.38
C GLY A 270 -1.06 74.07 -1.53
N THR A 271 -1.18 73.10 -2.44
CA THR A 271 -2.39 72.27 -2.59
C THR A 271 -2.32 71.01 -1.73
N ALA A 272 -3.44 70.54 -1.19
CA ALA A 272 -3.52 69.22 -0.56
C ALA A 272 -3.49 68.14 -1.65
N ARG A 273 -2.57 67.16 -1.53
CA ARG A 273 -2.35 66.10 -2.52
C ARG A 273 -2.32 64.75 -1.82
N LEU A 274 -3.30 63.90 -2.07
CA LEU A 274 -3.33 62.54 -1.53
C LEU A 274 -2.35 61.63 -2.28
N GLY A 275 -1.75 60.68 -1.57
CA GLY A 275 -1.16 59.50 -2.20
C GLY A 275 -2.25 58.54 -2.71
N GLY A 276 -1.83 57.51 -3.41
CA GLY A 276 -2.71 56.44 -3.87
C GLY A 276 -3.06 55.47 -2.74
N ALA A 277 -4.22 54.85 -2.83
CA ALA A 277 -4.58 53.78 -1.91
C ALA A 277 -3.74 52.52 -2.16
N GLY A 278 -3.54 51.71 -1.12
CA GLY A 278 -2.97 50.38 -1.28
C GLY A 278 -3.94 49.43 -1.99
N GLY A 279 -3.41 48.50 -2.78
CA GLY A 279 -4.19 47.44 -3.42
C GLY A 279 -4.67 46.39 -2.42
N GLY A 280 -5.84 45.81 -2.70
CA GLY A 280 -6.40 44.72 -1.89
C GLY A 280 -5.62 43.43 -2.06
N ALA A 281 -5.56 42.61 -1.01
CA ALA A 281 -4.99 41.27 -1.11
C ALA A 281 -5.96 40.32 -1.83
N GLY A 282 -5.44 39.32 -2.52
CA GLY A 282 -6.24 38.25 -3.12
C GLY A 282 -7.03 37.46 -2.08
N GLY A 283 -8.17 36.90 -2.50
CA GLY A 283 -8.93 35.98 -1.67
C GLY A 283 -8.22 34.63 -1.55
N LEU A 284 -8.67 33.82 -0.58
CA LEU A 284 -8.20 32.45 -0.41
C LEU A 284 -9.40 31.51 -0.33
N SER A 285 -9.31 30.39 -1.04
CA SER A 285 -10.31 29.32 -0.98
C SER A 285 -9.63 27.97 -0.80
N THR A 286 -10.22 27.08 0.02
CA THR A 286 -9.74 25.71 0.21
C THR A 286 -10.88 24.72 0.00
N ALA A 287 -10.57 23.57 -0.58
CA ALA A 287 -11.51 22.45 -0.68
C ALA A 287 -10.78 21.12 -0.53
N LEU A 288 -11.53 20.08 -0.16
CA LEU A 288 -11.11 18.69 -0.13
C LEU A 288 -12.13 17.88 -0.91
N TRP A 289 -11.67 17.10 -1.88
CA TRP A 289 -12.50 16.24 -2.70
C TRP A 289 -11.98 14.80 -2.66
N ASN A 290 -12.88 13.83 -2.80
CA ASN A 290 -12.46 12.50 -3.20
C ASN A 290 -12.03 12.54 -4.68
N ALA A 291 -11.00 11.76 -5.02
CA ALA A 291 -10.52 11.70 -6.41
C ALA A 291 -11.59 11.13 -7.37
N SER A 292 -12.55 10.37 -6.86
CA SER A 292 -13.69 9.84 -7.63
C SER A 292 -14.72 10.90 -8.02
N ASP A 293 -14.75 12.04 -7.31
CA ASP A 293 -15.82 13.03 -7.43
C ASP A 293 -15.43 14.18 -8.38
N ILE A 294 -14.22 14.14 -8.94
CA ILE A 294 -13.65 15.16 -9.82
C ILE A 294 -13.04 14.52 -11.08
N GLY A 295 -12.89 15.30 -12.14
CA GLY A 295 -12.24 14.84 -13.36
C GLY A 295 -10.78 14.40 -13.18
N SER A 296 -10.34 13.43 -13.99
CA SER A 296 -8.96 12.93 -14.01
C SER A 296 -7.94 13.96 -14.52
N VAL A 297 -8.40 15.03 -15.17
CA VAL A 297 -7.60 16.19 -15.57
C VAL A 297 -8.29 17.45 -15.07
N LEU A 298 -7.57 18.23 -14.27
CA LEU A 298 -8.00 19.54 -13.78
C LEU A 298 -7.41 20.64 -14.68
N THR A 299 -8.19 21.68 -14.93
CA THR A 299 -7.72 22.91 -15.59
C THR A 299 -7.49 23.98 -14.53
N LEU A 300 -6.26 24.49 -14.48
CA LEU A 300 -5.85 25.47 -13.49
C LEU A 300 -5.64 26.83 -14.16
N SER A 301 -6.30 27.86 -13.64
CA SER A 301 -6.09 29.25 -14.04
C SER A 301 -5.48 30.03 -12.88
N ILE A 302 -4.35 30.70 -13.11
CA ILE A 302 -3.64 31.47 -12.09
C ILE A 302 -3.93 32.96 -12.30
N GLY A 303 -4.47 33.60 -11.28
CA GLY A 303 -4.76 35.03 -11.31
C GLY A 303 -3.49 35.86 -11.36
N ALA A 304 -3.33 36.70 -12.38
CA ALA A 304 -2.23 37.64 -12.46
C ALA A 304 -2.30 38.70 -11.34
N GLY A 305 -1.16 39.22 -10.93
CA GLY A 305 -1.12 40.40 -10.06
C GLY A 305 -1.65 41.63 -10.81
N GLY A 306 -2.40 42.48 -10.12
CA GLY A 306 -2.90 43.72 -10.70
C GLY A 306 -1.76 44.68 -11.04
N ALA A 307 -1.80 45.26 -12.24
CA ALA A 307 -0.98 46.43 -12.57
C ALA A 307 -1.37 47.62 -11.66
N ALA A 308 -0.59 48.70 -11.68
CA ALA A 308 -0.89 49.89 -10.89
C ALA A 308 -2.35 50.36 -11.08
N GLY A 309 -3.10 50.44 -9.98
CA GLY A 309 -4.52 50.80 -9.92
C GLY A 309 -5.51 49.74 -10.42
N ALA A 310 -5.03 48.61 -10.95
CA ALA A 310 -5.86 47.55 -11.48
C ALA A 310 -6.09 46.42 -10.46
N SER A 311 -7.26 45.78 -10.56
CA SER A 311 -7.57 44.59 -9.75
C SER A 311 -6.72 43.39 -10.16
N GLY A 312 -6.45 42.50 -9.21
CA GLY A 312 -5.81 41.22 -9.49
C GLY A 312 -6.77 40.25 -10.20
N GLY A 313 -6.20 39.27 -10.90
CA GLY A 313 -6.94 38.19 -11.53
C GLY A 313 -7.46 37.17 -10.52
N ALA A 314 -8.56 36.50 -10.86
CA ALA A 314 -9.04 35.36 -10.10
C ALA A 314 -8.20 34.10 -10.40
N THR A 315 -8.01 33.26 -9.38
CA THR A 315 -7.40 31.93 -9.50
C THR A 315 -8.50 30.88 -9.39
N SER A 316 -8.52 29.89 -10.28
CA SER A 316 -9.57 28.88 -10.31
C SER A 316 -9.07 27.48 -10.70
N ILE A 317 -9.83 26.49 -10.25
CA ILE A 317 -9.72 25.08 -10.59
C ILE A 317 -11.06 24.66 -11.17
N SER A 318 -11.03 24.04 -12.34
CA SER A 318 -12.19 23.43 -12.97
C SER A 318 -11.84 22.06 -13.52
N ASP A 319 -12.85 21.25 -13.80
CA ASP A 319 -12.71 20.05 -14.62
C ASP A 319 -13.67 20.12 -15.82
N ALA A 320 -13.91 18.99 -16.50
CA ALA A 320 -14.82 18.93 -17.64
C ALA A 320 -16.30 19.20 -17.27
N THR A 321 -16.67 19.07 -15.98
CA THR A 321 -18.04 19.27 -15.48
C THR A 321 -18.30 20.70 -15.04
N GLY A 322 -17.26 21.45 -14.70
CA GLY A 322 -17.38 22.87 -14.37
C GLY A 322 -16.36 23.37 -13.34
N PRO A 323 -16.60 24.57 -12.76
CA PRO A 323 -15.74 25.13 -11.73
C PRO A 323 -15.86 24.35 -10.42
N LEU A 324 -14.72 24.01 -9.82
CA LEU A 324 -14.62 23.28 -8.55
C LEU A 324 -14.24 24.22 -7.39
N LEU A 325 -13.29 25.13 -7.61
CA LEU A 325 -12.80 26.06 -6.60
C LEU A 325 -12.32 27.35 -7.24
N GLY A 326 -12.56 28.49 -6.58
CA GLY A 326 -12.07 29.79 -7.04
C GLY A 326 -11.75 30.74 -5.90
N ALA A 327 -10.76 31.59 -6.12
CA ALA A 327 -10.41 32.71 -5.25
C ALA A 327 -10.29 33.99 -6.10
N GLY A 328 -11.08 34.99 -5.76
CA GLY A 328 -11.14 36.28 -6.44
C GLY A 328 -9.88 37.11 -6.19
N GLY A 329 -9.50 37.92 -7.19
CA GLY A 329 -8.41 38.87 -7.02
C GLY A 329 -8.79 40.07 -6.15
N GLY A 330 -7.80 40.69 -5.53
CA GLY A 330 -7.99 41.92 -4.76
C GLY A 330 -8.27 43.12 -5.66
N ALA A 331 -9.05 44.08 -5.17
CA ALA A 331 -9.35 45.29 -5.95
C ALA A 331 -8.11 46.19 -6.09
N GLY A 332 -8.03 46.89 -7.21
CA GLY A 332 -7.01 47.92 -7.43
C GLY A 332 -7.19 49.10 -6.47
N GLY A 333 -6.09 49.64 -5.98
CA GLY A 333 -6.07 50.86 -5.18
C GLY A 333 -6.61 52.04 -5.99
N PRO A 334 -7.66 52.76 -5.53
CA PRO A 334 -8.04 54.01 -6.18
C PRO A 334 -6.92 55.04 -6.11
N ALA A 335 -6.76 55.80 -7.19
CA ALA A 335 -5.79 56.88 -7.26
C ALA A 335 -6.19 58.04 -6.33
N ALA A 336 -5.21 58.70 -5.70
CA ALA A 336 -5.40 59.87 -4.85
C ALA A 336 -6.55 59.75 -3.84
N SER A 337 -6.64 58.62 -3.12
CA SER A 337 -7.80 58.27 -2.31
C SER A 337 -7.48 58.06 -0.84
N ALA A 338 -8.36 58.56 0.02
CA ALA A 338 -8.36 58.29 1.45
C ALA A 338 -9.04 56.95 1.82
N SER A 339 -9.69 56.28 0.86
CA SER A 339 -10.27 54.94 1.03
C SER A 339 -9.34 53.87 0.47
N GLY A 340 -9.16 52.79 1.23
CA GLY A 340 -8.41 51.61 0.79
C GLY A 340 -9.19 50.75 -0.19
N ALA A 341 -8.49 49.95 -0.99
CA ALA A 341 -9.12 48.93 -1.84
C ALA A 341 -9.70 47.78 -1.02
N THR A 342 -10.73 47.13 -1.56
CA THR A 342 -11.30 45.90 -0.99
C THR A 342 -10.44 44.68 -1.34
N GLY A 343 -10.42 43.68 -0.45
CA GLY A 343 -9.77 42.40 -0.74
C GLY A 343 -10.63 41.48 -1.60
N GLY A 344 -10.00 40.44 -2.17
CA GLY A 344 -10.65 39.48 -3.06
C GLY A 344 -11.62 38.53 -2.35
N ALA A 345 -12.59 38.01 -3.08
CA ALA A 345 -13.56 37.03 -2.55
C ALA A 345 -12.93 35.63 -2.41
N GLY A 346 -13.40 34.84 -1.44
CA GLY A 346 -12.97 33.46 -1.21
C GLY A 346 -13.63 32.86 0.02
N SER A 347 -13.32 31.61 0.37
CA SER A 347 -13.73 31.05 1.67
C SER A 347 -13.16 31.84 2.84
N ILE A 348 -11.99 32.46 2.62
CA ILE A 348 -11.43 33.52 3.45
C ILE A 348 -11.28 34.75 2.55
N THR A 349 -11.97 35.84 2.92
CA THR A 349 -11.89 37.10 2.18
C THR A 349 -10.50 37.71 2.31
N GLY A 350 -10.01 38.24 1.19
CA GLY A 350 -8.79 39.01 1.14
C GLY A 350 -8.89 40.26 2.00
N ARG A 351 -7.74 40.78 2.39
CA ARG A 351 -7.63 41.97 3.23
C ARG A 351 -7.64 43.25 2.41
N GLY A 352 -8.20 44.32 2.98
CA GLY A 352 -8.27 45.63 2.33
C GLY A 352 -6.97 46.42 2.42
N GLY A 353 -6.68 47.21 1.39
CA GLY A 353 -5.52 48.10 1.34
C GLY A 353 -5.65 49.30 2.27
N GLY A 354 -4.56 50.03 2.47
CA GLY A 354 -4.56 51.27 3.25
C GLY A 354 -5.14 52.46 2.46
N GLY A 355 -5.79 53.38 3.17
CA GLY A 355 -6.20 54.69 2.62
C GLY A 355 -5.15 55.77 2.84
N SER A 356 -4.98 56.70 1.89
CA SER A 356 -4.01 57.81 2.01
C SER A 356 -4.48 58.89 3.00
N SER A 357 -3.53 59.68 3.50
CA SER A 357 -3.80 60.90 4.25
C SER A 357 -2.86 62.03 3.83
N THR A 358 -3.33 63.28 3.88
CA THR A 358 -2.49 64.47 3.74
C THR A 358 -1.94 64.97 5.08
N SER A 359 -2.58 64.62 6.19
CA SER A 359 -2.26 65.10 7.53
C SER A 359 -1.58 64.05 8.42
N ALA A 360 -1.45 62.81 7.96
CA ALA A 360 -0.84 61.70 8.68
C ALA A 360 -0.08 60.78 7.70
N THR A 361 0.68 59.83 8.26
CA THR A 361 1.22 58.69 7.51
C THR A 361 0.09 57.96 6.78
N GLY A 362 0.36 57.49 5.56
CA GLY A 362 -0.59 56.66 4.82
C GLY A 362 -1.02 55.44 5.64
N GLY A 363 -2.28 55.03 5.52
CA GLY A 363 -2.80 53.87 6.22
C GLY A 363 -1.99 52.61 5.90
N ALA A 364 -1.72 51.79 6.92
CA ALA A 364 -1.11 50.49 6.71
C ALA A 364 -2.06 49.54 5.98
N GLY A 365 -1.50 48.65 5.17
CA GLY A 365 -2.26 47.55 4.59
C GLY A 365 -2.72 46.57 5.67
N SER A 366 -3.94 46.06 5.54
CA SER A 366 -4.45 45.06 6.48
C SER A 366 -3.66 43.74 6.37
N SER A 367 -3.33 43.13 7.51
CA SER A 367 -2.57 41.87 7.56
C SER A 367 -3.45 40.65 7.32
N GLY A 368 -2.93 39.68 6.57
CA GLY A 368 -3.64 38.51 6.03
C GLY A 368 -4.22 37.51 7.04
N GLY A 369 -3.91 37.65 8.33
CA GLY A 369 -4.24 36.64 9.33
C GLY A 369 -3.44 35.35 9.15
N VAL A 370 -3.92 34.23 9.71
CA VAL A 370 -3.17 32.95 9.88
C VAL A 370 -2.84 32.23 8.56
N GLN A 371 -3.46 32.58 7.43
CA GLN A 371 -3.27 31.89 6.16
C GLN A 371 -3.41 32.79 4.91
N GLY A 372 -3.62 34.10 5.04
CA GLY A 372 -3.93 34.97 3.88
C GLY A 372 -2.78 35.89 3.47
N PRO A 373 -2.78 36.42 2.23
CA PRO A 373 -1.87 37.47 1.81
C PRO A 373 -2.14 38.81 2.50
N GLY A 374 -1.10 39.63 2.63
CA GLY A 374 -1.18 40.99 3.15
C GLY A 374 -1.61 42.00 2.08
N ALA A 375 -2.33 43.05 2.49
CA ALA A 375 -2.73 44.12 1.58
C ALA A 375 -1.68 45.24 1.48
N GLY A 376 -1.76 46.07 0.44
CA GLY A 376 -0.80 47.17 0.23
C GLY A 376 -0.99 48.34 1.20
N GLY A 377 0.10 49.00 1.58
CA GLY A 377 0.07 50.27 2.31
C GLY A 377 -0.25 51.46 1.40
N ALA A 378 -0.86 52.50 1.93
CA ALA A 378 -1.19 53.71 1.16
C ALA A 378 0.04 54.59 0.89
N GLY A 379 0.04 55.30 -0.23
CA GLY A 379 1.03 56.34 -0.50
C GLY A 379 0.91 57.51 0.48
N GLY A 380 2.03 58.19 0.74
CA GLY A 380 2.08 59.39 1.55
C GLY A 380 1.54 60.61 0.78
N GLY A 381 0.65 61.37 1.41
CA GLY A 381 0.17 62.65 0.87
C GLY A 381 1.13 63.81 1.14
N VAL A 382 0.75 64.98 0.65
CA VAL A 382 1.35 66.27 0.97
C VAL A 382 0.23 67.24 1.36
N ASP A 383 0.37 67.96 2.48
CA ASP A 383 -0.64 68.93 2.92
C ASP A 383 -0.48 70.30 2.26
N THR A 384 -1.39 71.22 2.60
CA THR A 384 -1.42 72.60 2.10
C THR A 384 -0.23 73.45 2.57
N THR A 385 0.52 73.01 3.59
CA THR A 385 1.79 73.64 4.00
C THR A 385 2.99 73.11 3.22
N ASN A 386 2.74 72.22 2.25
CA ASN A 386 3.74 71.48 1.49
C ASN A 386 4.57 70.50 2.34
N THR A 387 4.04 70.08 3.49
CA THR A 387 4.68 69.05 4.33
C THR A 387 4.35 67.67 3.79
N GLN A 388 5.39 66.90 3.42
CA GLN A 388 5.23 65.55 2.91
C GLN A 388 5.02 64.51 4.01
N ARG A 389 4.20 63.49 3.73
CA ARG A 389 3.92 62.37 4.64
C ARG A 389 4.61 61.09 4.19
N THR A 390 4.87 60.22 5.15
CA THR A 390 5.39 58.87 4.87
C THR A 390 4.28 57.98 4.31
N GLY A 391 4.65 57.03 3.44
CA GLY A 391 3.75 55.97 3.03
C GLY A 391 3.44 55.02 4.20
N GLY A 392 2.33 54.29 4.09
CA GLY A 392 1.97 53.23 5.01
C GLY A 392 2.76 51.94 4.76
N ALA A 393 2.99 51.15 5.80
CA ALA A 393 3.57 49.82 5.66
C ALA A 393 2.57 48.86 4.99
N GLY A 394 3.09 47.89 4.24
CA GLY A 394 2.29 46.76 3.75
C GLY A 394 1.86 45.84 4.89
N GLY A 395 0.71 45.20 4.73
CA GLY A 395 0.24 44.19 5.68
C GLY A 395 1.12 42.94 5.63
N SER A 396 1.31 42.28 6.78
CA SER A 396 2.04 41.00 6.80
C SER A 396 1.11 39.83 6.47
N ALA A 397 1.68 38.74 5.95
CA ALA A 397 1.00 37.43 5.93
C ALA A 397 1.55 36.58 7.09
N ALA A 398 0.70 35.87 7.83
CA ALA A 398 1.15 35.05 8.94
C ALA A 398 1.02 33.56 8.60
N ALA A 399 2.03 32.78 8.99
CA ALA A 399 1.96 31.31 9.04
C ALA A 399 2.57 30.84 10.35
N LEU A 400 1.72 30.57 11.34
CA LEU A 400 1.93 29.89 12.63
C LEU A 400 3.10 30.37 13.54
N THR A 401 4.32 30.57 13.03
CA THR A 401 5.51 31.11 13.74
C THR A 401 6.46 31.94 12.85
N ALA A 402 6.32 31.92 11.52
CA ALA A 402 7.14 32.71 10.59
C ALA A 402 6.29 33.79 9.91
N ILE A 403 6.53 35.05 10.26
CA ILE A 403 5.83 36.20 9.66
C ILE A 403 6.45 36.52 8.31
N VAL A 404 5.62 36.58 7.26
CA VAL A 404 6.02 37.12 5.97
C VAL A 404 5.78 38.62 6.01
N SER A 405 6.85 39.39 6.15
CA SER A 405 6.79 40.83 6.37
C SER A 405 6.24 41.59 5.16
N GLY A 406 5.34 42.53 5.43
CA GLY A 406 4.99 43.58 4.48
C GLY A 406 6.15 44.56 4.27
N GLY A 407 6.14 45.23 3.12
CA GLY A 407 7.14 46.23 2.78
C GLY A 407 7.03 47.48 3.65
N ALA A 408 8.16 48.09 3.99
CA ALA A 408 8.19 49.34 4.75
C ALA A 408 7.58 50.50 3.93
N GLY A 409 6.86 51.41 4.59
CA GLY A 409 6.39 52.64 3.98
C GLY A 409 7.54 53.59 3.66
N GLY A 410 7.50 54.22 2.50
CA GLY A 410 8.55 55.15 2.07
C GLY A 410 8.51 56.48 2.83
N SER A 411 9.64 56.90 3.37
CA SER A 411 9.82 58.22 4.00
C SER A 411 10.63 59.14 3.10
N GLY A 412 9.96 59.74 2.11
CA GLY A 412 10.64 60.48 1.02
C GLY A 412 11.33 59.57 -0.01
N THR A 413 11.13 58.24 0.09
CA THR A 413 11.65 57.19 -0.80
C THR A 413 10.50 56.35 -1.38
N ALA A 414 10.82 55.45 -2.32
CA ALA A 414 9.87 54.43 -2.76
C ALA A 414 9.48 53.50 -1.59
N GLY A 415 8.29 52.91 -1.68
CA GLY A 415 7.84 51.90 -0.73
C GLY A 415 8.61 50.59 -0.90
N GLY A 416 8.85 49.89 0.20
CA GLY A 416 9.51 48.59 0.18
C GLY A 416 8.65 47.51 -0.47
N MET A 417 9.29 46.54 -1.12
CA MET A 417 8.59 45.36 -1.64
C MET A 417 8.13 44.47 -0.49
N GLY A 418 6.96 43.86 -0.63
CA GLY A 418 6.50 42.83 0.28
C GLY A 418 7.31 41.54 0.14
N SER A 419 7.51 40.82 1.24
CA SER A 419 8.27 39.58 1.22
C SER A 419 7.46 38.42 0.65
N ALA A 420 8.14 37.46 0.03
CA ALA A 420 7.57 36.16 -0.33
C ALA A 420 7.84 35.14 0.79
N PRO A 421 7.02 34.10 0.95
CA PRO A 421 7.24 33.08 1.96
C PRO A 421 8.49 32.24 1.66
N GLY A 422 9.41 32.16 2.62
CA GLY A 422 10.63 31.34 2.51
C GLY A 422 10.38 29.83 2.58
N ARG A 423 9.19 29.41 3.04
CA ARG A 423 8.72 28.01 3.04
C ARG A 423 7.28 27.98 2.50
N THR A 424 7.17 27.82 1.19
CA THR A 424 5.89 27.86 0.44
C THR A 424 4.86 26.83 0.87
N ALA A 425 5.28 25.71 1.48
CA ALA A 425 4.37 24.70 2.02
C ALA A 425 3.72 25.08 3.36
N LEU A 426 4.23 26.11 4.05
CA LEU A 426 3.75 26.51 5.39
C LEU A 426 3.03 27.86 5.38
N SER A 427 3.30 28.73 4.41
CA SER A 427 2.70 30.05 4.28
C SER A 427 2.10 30.27 2.91
N LEU A 428 0.81 30.60 2.90
CA LEU A 428 -0.05 30.65 1.72
C LEU A 428 -0.20 32.06 1.14
N GLY A 429 0.56 33.06 1.62
CA GLY A 429 0.41 34.45 1.21
C GLY A 429 1.69 35.27 1.32
N GLY A 430 1.87 36.22 0.41
CA GLY A 430 2.94 37.21 0.45
C GLY A 430 2.61 38.40 1.36
N GLY A 431 3.65 39.13 1.78
CA GLY A 431 3.48 40.43 2.43
C GLY A 431 3.07 41.51 1.43
N GLY A 432 2.26 42.46 1.85
CA GLY A 432 1.84 43.59 1.01
C GLY A 432 2.99 44.56 0.70
N GLY A 433 2.90 45.28 -0.41
CA GLY A 433 3.85 46.34 -0.74
C GLY A 433 3.66 47.57 0.14
N GLY A 434 4.77 48.22 0.54
CA GLY A 434 4.73 49.50 1.25
C GLY A 434 4.33 50.64 0.33
N GLY A 435 3.64 51.66 0.84
CA GLY A 435 3.29 52.85 0.07
C GLY A 435 4.51 53.74 -0.17
N GLY A 436 4.55 54.43 -1.32
CA GLY A 436 5.58 55.41 -1.64
C GLY A 436 5.42 56.68 -0.81
N GLY A 437 6.54 57.29 -0.41
CA GLY A 437 6.51 58.57 0.32
C GLY A 437 6.01 59.72 -0.56
N GLY A 438 5.33 60.68 0.08
CA GLY A 438 5.05 61.97 -0.55
C GLY A 438 6.35 62.72 -0.86
N ASN A 439 6.32 63.58 -1.87
CA ASN A 439 7.42 64.44 -2.26
C ASN A 439 6.95 65.89 -2.38
N ALA A 440 7.50 66.76 -1.52
CA ALA A 440 7.19 68.19 -1.50
C ALA A 440 7.84 68.98 -2.66
N SER A 441 8.82 68.40 -3.36
CA SER A 441 9.61 69.08 -4.39
C SER A 441 10.07 68.08 -5.48
N GLY A 442 9.12 67.55 -6.25
CA GLY A 442 9.39 66.66 -7.38
C GLY A 442 8.31 65.60 -7.58
N ALA A 443 8.68 64.52 -8.26
CA ALA A 443 7.77 63.40 -8.49
C ALA A 443 7.47 62.65 -7.19
N GLY A 444 6.22 62.23 -7.02
CA GLY A 444 5.83 61.33 -5.95
C GLY A 444 6.58 60.00 -6.06
N ARG A 445 6.83 59.34 -4.94
CA ARG A 445 7.60 58.09 -4.94
C ARG A 445 6.70 56.90 -5.26
N SER A 446 7.25 55.90 -5.95
CA SER A 446 6.48 54.70 -6.30
C SER A 446 6.15 53.85 -5.07
N GLY A 447 5.00 53.19 -5.12
CA GLY A 447 4.67 52.13 -4.17
C GLY A 447 5.48 50.86 -4.45
N GLY A 448 5.69 50.05 -3.41
CA GLY A 448 6.37 48.76 -3.51
C GLY A 448 5.46 47.68 -4.07
N ALA A 449 6.05 46.70 -4.76
CA ALA A 449 5.32 45.52 -5.24
C ALA A 449 4.84 44.64 -4.08
N GLY A 450 3.68 43.99 -4.25
CA GLY A 450 3.21 42.94 -3.35
C GLY A 450 4.04 41.67 -3.50
N GLY A 451 4.34 41.00 -2.39
CA GLY A 451 4.98 39.70 -2.38
C GLY A 451 4.09 38.61 -2.98
N LEU A 452 4.70 37.58 -3.56
CA LEU A 452 3.98 36.39 -4.00
C LEU A 452 3.68 35.47 -2.81
N PRO A 453 2.57 34.72 -2.80
CA PRO A 453 1.41 34.86 -3.68
C PRO A 453 0.38 35.89 -3.16
N GLY A 454 -0.32 36.55 -4.08
CA GLY A 454 -1.59 37.24 -3.83
C GLY A 454 -1.57 38.55 -3.03
N ALA A 455 -0.40 39.11 -2.68
CA ALA A 455 -0.34 40.31 -1.86
C ALA A 455 -0.66 41.60 -2.63
N GLY A 456 -1.27 42.57 -1.96
CA GLY A 456 -1.61 43.87 -2.56
C GLY A 456 -0.38 44.75 -2.79
N GLY A 457 -0.37 45.51 -3.89
CA GLY A 457 0.67 46.49 -4.19
C GLY A 457 0.50 47.78 -3.38
N GLY A 458 1.61 48.44 -3.02
CA GLY A 458 1.58 49.70 -2.27
C GLY A 458 1.12 50.89 -3.13
N GLY A 459 0.43 51.86 -2.54
CA GLY A 459 0.01 53.08 -3.23
C GLY A 459 1.19 54.03 -3.51
N GLY A 460 1.13 54.78 -4.61
CA GLY A 460 2.15 55.77 -4.95
C GLY A 460 2.01 57.06 -4.16
N GLY A 461 3.12 57.70 -3.80
CA GLY A 461 3.12 58.96 -3.07
C GLY A 461 2.66 60.15 -3.91
N ALA A 462 2.20 61.21 -3.24
CA ALA A 462 1.89 62.49 -3.87
C ALA A 462 3.17 63.24 -4.28
N GLY A 463 3.09 64.06 -5.33
CA GLY A 463 4.22 64.87 -5.82
C GLY A 463 3.81 66.25 -6.30
N THR A 464 4.78 67.08 -6.69
CA THR A 464 4.54 68.37 -7.33
C THR A 464 4.64 68.31 -8.84
N THR A 465 5.52 67.49 -9.40
CA THR A 465 5.74 67.38 -10.87
C THR A 465 4.99 66.22 -11.51
N SER A 466 4.83 65.11 -10.79
CA SER A 466 4.09 63.93 -11.23
C SER A 466 3.72 63.05 -10.04
N ALA A 467 2.70 62.21 -10.23
CA ALA A 467 2.26 61.26 -9.22
C ALA A 467 3.23 60.08 -9.12
N GLY A 468 3.43 59.56 -7.91
CA GLY A 468 4.05 58.26 -7.75
C GLY A 468 3.14 57.18 -8.33
N ALA A 469 3.70 56.26 -9.11
CA ALA A 469 2.98 55.08 -9.56
C ALA A 469 2.73 54.13 -8.39
N GLY A 470 1.59 53.43 -8.38
CA GLY A 470 1.37 52.34 -7.44
C GLY A 470 2.19 51.11 -7.80
N GLY A 471 2.48 50.28 -6.80
CA GLY A 471 3.15 49.01 -6.98
C GLY A 471 2.20 47.95 -7.57
N VAL A 472 2.77 46.99 -8.29
CA VAL A 472 2.02 45.83 -8.80
C VAL A 472 1.62 44.89 -7.66
N GLY A 473 0.48 44.23 -7.78
CA GLY A 473 0.08 43.14 -6.89
C GLY A 473 0.86 41.85 -7.17
N GLY A 474 0.91 40.96 -6.19
CA GLY A 474 1.47 39.62 -6.35
C GLY A 474 0.49 38.70 -7.11
N ALA A 475 0.99 37.90 -8.05
CA ALA A 475 0.20 36.87 -8.71
C ALA A 475 -0.28 35.81 -7.69
N GLY A 476 -1.40 35.17 -8.01
CA GLY A 476 -1.98 34.07 -7.25
C GLY A 476 -1.20 32.77 -7.42
N CYS A 477 -1.72 31.71 -6.79
CA CYS A 477 -1.22 30.35 -6.98
C CYS A 477 -2.28 29.31 -6.65
N VAL A 478 -2.04 28.08 -7.10
CA VAL A 478 -2.76 26.89 -6.63
C VAL A 478 -1.78 25.97 -5.89
N ILE A 479 -2.20 25.43 -4.76
CA ILE A 479 -1.49 24.36 -4.06
C ILE A 479 -2.38 23.12 -4.08
N LEU A 480 -1.87 22.03 -4.63
CA LEU A 480 -2.53 20.73 -4.63
C LEU A 480 -1.79 19.78 -3.71
N ILE A 481 -2.51 19.19 -2.76
CA ILE A 481 -2.02 18.12 -1.88
C ILE A 481 -2.83 16.87 -2.25
N VAL A 482 -2.17 15.93 -2.89
CA VAL A 482 -2.76 14.66 -3.34
C VAL A 482 -2.36 13.58 -2.36
N GLY A 483 -3.33 12.84 -1.84
CA GLY A 483 -3.09 11.70 -0.96
C GLY A 483 -3.77 10.43 -1.47
N GLY A 484 -3.16 9.27 -1.21
CA GLY A 484 -3.72 7.98 -1.57
C GLY A 484 -3.09 6.80 -0.88
#